data_AF-A0A1I5R9J2-F1
#
_entry.id   AF-A0A1I5R9J2-F1
#
_cell.length_a   1.000
_cell.length_b   1.000
_cell.length_c   1.000
_cell.angle_alpha   90.00
_cell.angle_beta   90.00
_cell.angle_gamma   90.00
#
_symmetry.space_group_name_H-M   'P 1'
#
loop_
_entity.id
_entity.type
_entity.pdbx_description
1 polymer ?
#
loop_
_entity_poly.entity_id
_entity_poly.type
_entity_poly.pdbx_seq_one_letter_code
_entity_poly.pdbx_strand_id
1 'polypeptide(L)' 'MTDHRVLIILILLPFVVIFARAMYLEVRRYLKYGASQNNRASFPIDENAPSYQPPPEEAEEDTDPDAHQAPDKK' A
#
# COMPACT_ATOMS: atom_id res chain seq x y z
N MET A 1 -19.33 -42.83 12.73
CA MET A 1 -19.29 -41.93 11.55
C MET A 1 -18.97 -40.54 12.05
N THR A 2 -17.75 -40.06 11.84
CA THR A 2 -17.36 -38.69 12.21
C THR A 2 -18.00 -37.74 11.21
N ASP A 3 -18.82 -36.82 11.71
CA ASP A 3 -19.44 -35.81 10.86
C ASP A 3 -18.35 -34.93 10.25
N HIS A 4 -18.21 -35.00 8.93
CA HIS A 4 -17.17 -34.29 8.18
C HIS A 4 -17.29 -32.77 8.38
N ARG A 5 -18.49 -32.27 8.70
CA ARG A 5 -18.74 -30.86 9.01
C ARG A 5 -17.97 -30.42 10.25
N VAL A 6 -17.96 -31.27 11.28
CA VAL A 6 -17.25 -30.98 12.54
C VAL A 6 -15.74 -30.90 12.30
N LEU A 7 -15.20 -31.83 11.52
CA LEU A 7 -13.77 -31.81 11.14
C LEU A 7 -13.41 -30.55 10.34
N ILE A 8 -14.23 -30.18 9.36
CA ILE A 8 -14.02 -28.96 8.57
C ILE A 8 -14.04 -27.71 9.48
N ILE A 9 -15.01 -27.61 10.39
CA ILE A 9 -15.10 -26.49 11.33
C ILE A 9 -13.84 -26.41 12.19
N LEU A 10 -13.37 -27.52 12.76
CA LEU A 10 -12.18 -27.53 13.61
C LEU A 10 -10.91 -27.11 12.87
N ILE A 11 -10.77 -27.49 11.60
CA ILE A 11 -9.64 -27.10 10.74
C ILE A 11 -9.69 -25.61 10.41
N LEU A 12 -10.88 -25.07 10.12
CA LEU A 12 -11.05 -23.66 9.73
C LEU A 12 -11.03 -22.70 10.93
N LEU A 13 -11.45 -23.16 12.11
CA LEU A 13 -11.57 -22.34 13.32
C LEU A 13 -10.34 -21.47 13.61
N PRO A 14 -9.09 -21.98 13.63
CA PRO A 14 -7.93 -21.14 13.94
C PRO A 14 -7.73 -20.01 12.93
N PHE A 15 -7.96 -20.26 11.65
CA PHE A 15 -7.86 -19.23 10.61
C PHE A 15 -8.93 -18.16 10.79
N VAL A 16 -10.18 -18.57 10.99
CA VAL A 16 -11.30 -17.65 11.21
C VAL A 16 -11.04 -16.76 12.42
N VAL A 17 -10.51 -17.31 13.53
CA VAL A 17 -10.17 -16.53 14.72
C VAL A 17 -9.09 -15.47 14.42
N ILE A 18 -8.05 -15.81 13.65
CA ILE A 18 -6.99 -14.87 13.28
C ILE A 18 -7.56 -13.71 12.46
N PHE A 19 -8.36 -14.01 11.43
CA PHE A 19 -8.96 -12.97 10.57
C PHE A 19 -9.98 -12.12 11.33
N ALA A 20 -10.80 -12.72 12.20
CA ALA A 20 -11.73 -11.98 13.04
C ALA A 20 -10.99 -11.00 13.98
N ARG A 21 -9.87 -11.43 14.58
CA ARG A 21 -9.04 -10.57 15.42
C ARG A 21 -8.38 -9.44 14.62
N ALA A 22 -7.85 -9.74 13.44
CA ALA A 22 -7.27 -8.73 12.56
C ALA A 22 -8.31 -7.68 12.15
N MET A 23 -9.50 -8.13 11.75
CA MET A 23 -10.63 -7.25 11.41
C MET A 23 -11.01 -6.35 12.59
N TYR A 24 -11.11 -6.89 13.81
CA TYR A 24 -11.39 -6.10 15.01
C TYR A 24 -10.33 -5.00 15.24
N LEU A 25 -9.05 -5.35 15.14
CA LEU A 25 -7.96 -4.39 15.32
C LEU A 25 -7.97 -3.29 14.24
N GLU A 26 -8.27 -3.66 13.00
CA GLU A 26 -8.34 -2.71 11.88
C GLU A 26 -9.54 -1.78 11.98
N VAL A 27 -10.72 -2.30 12.35
CA VAL A 27 -11.90 -1.46 12.61
C VAL A 27 -11.63 -0.52 13.79
N ARG A 28 -11.02 -1.01 14.87
CA ARG A 28 -10.63 -0.17 16.01
C ARG A 28 -9.62 0.91 15.61
N ARG A 29 -8.62 0.58 14.79
CA ARG A 29 -7.66 1.54 14.23
C ARG A 29 -8.38 2.59 13.39
N TYR A 30 -9.27 2.16 12.50
CA TYR A 30 -10.02 3.04 11.60
C TYR A 30 -10.92 4.00 12.36
N LEU A 31 -11.64 3.54 13.40
CA LEU A 31 -12.48 4.43 14.22
C LEU A 31 -11.65 5.46 14.99
N LYS A 32 -10.41 5.14 15.36
CA LYS A 32 -9.54 6.05 16.12
C LYS A 32 -8.75 7.03 15.24
N TYR A 33 -8.24 6.57 14.09
CA TYR A 33 -7.30 7.31 13.26
C TYR A 33 -7.84 7.64 11.85
N GLY A 34 -9.02 7.13 11.50
CA GLY A 34 -9.62 7.29 10.18
C GLY A 34 -9.00 6.40 9.10
N ALA A 35 -9.26 6.80 7.85
CA ALA A 35 -8.65 6.16 6.68
C ALA A 35 -7.13 6.14 6.81
N SER A 36 -6.51 5.02 6.43
CA SER A 36 -5.05 4.94 6.30
C SER A 36 -4.64 5.89 5.18
N GLN A 37 -4.40 7.15 5.52
CA GLN A 37 -3.80 8.08 4.60
C GLN A 37 -2.39 7.55 4.37
N ASN A 38 -2.12 7.05 3.16
CA ASN A 38 -0.79 6.64 2.72
C ASN A 38 0.07 7.90 2.62
N ASN A 39 0.33 8.54 3.75
CA ASN A 39 0.95 9.84 3.86
C ASN A 39 2.48 9.70 3.82
N ARG A 40 2.97 8.85 2.91
CA ARG A 40 4.40 8.71 2.64
C ARG A 40 5.02 10.06 2.30
N ALA A 41 4.24 10.95 1.68
CA ALA A 41 4.62 12.31 1.36
C ALA A 41 4.72 13.25 2.59
N SER A 42 4.12 12.94 3.74
CA SER A 42 4.31 13.76 4.96
C SER A 42 5.54 13.39 5.77
N PHE A 43 6.16 12.24 5.49
CA PHE A 43 7.41 11.89 6.15
C PHE A 43 8.54 12.66 5.47
N PRO A 44 9.40 13.36 6.24
CA PRO A 44 10.56 14.02 5.66
C PRO A 44 11.44 12.97 4.97
N ILE A 45 11.91 13.31 3.78
CA ILE A 45 12.86 12.48 3.04
C ILE A 45 14.18 12.48 3.82
N ASP A 46 14.65 11.30 4.22
CA ASP A 46 15.97 11.15 4.82
C ASP A 46 17.03 11.05 3.72
N GLU A 47 17.72 12.15 3.47
CA GLU A 47 18.81 12.23 2.49
C GLU A 47 20.02 11.36 2.87
N ASN A 48 20.13 10.93 4.14
CA ASN A 48 21.21 10.05 4.61
C ASN A 48 20.86 8.56 4.52
N ALA A 49 19.65 8.21 4.06
CA ALA A 49 19.26 6.82 3.95
C ALA A 49 20.13 6.08 2.91
N PRO A 50 20.59 4.84 3.17
CA PRO A 50 21.45 4.10 2.24
C PRO A 50 20.86 3.89 0.84
N SER A 51 19.53 3.99 0.71
CA SER A 51 18.79 3.84 -0.53
C SER A 51 18.35 5.17 -1.15
N TYR A 52 18.68 6.32 -0.55
CA TYR A 52 18.28 7.61 -1.10
C TYR A 52 19.08 7.91 -2.37
N GLN A 53 18.37 8.24 -3.44
CA GLN A 53 18.94 8.81 -4.65
C GLN A 53 18.35 10.21 -4.82
N PRO A 54 19.19 11.26 -4.90
CA PRO A 54 18.72 12.61 -5.19
C PRO A 54 17.89 12.61 -6.48
N PRO A 55 16.81 13.40 -6.56
CA PRO A 55 16.16 13.68 -7.83
C PRO A 55 17.19 14.17 -8.84
N PRO A 56 17.04 13.88 -10.14
CA PRO A 56 17.84 14.54 -11.16
C PRO A 56 17.70 16.04 -10.97
N GLU A 57 18.81 16.78 -11.02
CA GLU A 57 18.73 18.24 -11.18
C GLU A 57 17.84 18.48 -12.41
N GLU A 58 16.81 19.31 -12.26
CA GLU A 58 16.05 19.78 -13.41
C GLU A 58 17.10 20.43 -14.32
N ALA A 59 17.46 19.73 -15.40
CA ALA A 59 18.03 20.40 -16.55
C ALA A 59 17.03 21.52 -16.82
N GLU A 60 17.53 22.77 -16.80
CA GLU A 60 16.72 23.94 -17.09
C GLU A 60 15.74 23.55 -18.20
N GLU A 61 14.46 23.76 -17.92
CA GLU A 61 13.38 23.58 -18.88
C GLU A 61 13.75 24.48 -20.05
N ASP A 62 14.52 23.94 -20.99
CA ASP A 62 14.83 24.57 -22.26
C ASP A 62 13.47 24.60 -22.90
N THR A 63 12.83 25.76 -22.83
CA THR A 63 11.59 26.06 -23.52
C THR A 63 11.90 26.04 -25.01
N ASP A 64 12.15 24.85 -25.55
CA ASP A 64 12.10 24.58 -26.96
C ASP A 64 10.65 24.20 -27.27
N PRO A 65 9.88 25.06 -27.96
CA PRO A 65 8.48 24.79 -28.28
C PRO A 65 8.29 23.61 -29.27
N ASP A 66 9.34 22.84 -29.60
CA ASP A 66 9.35 21.95 -30.76
C ASP A 66 9.94 20.54 -30.52
N ALA A 67 9.63 19.84 -29.41
CA ALA A 67 9.92 18.40 -29.25
C ALA A 67 9.18 17.80 -28.02
N HIS A 68 8.39 16.73 -28.02
CA HIS A 68 8.03 15.69 -28.99
C HIS A 68 6.56 15.30 -28.75
N GLN A 69 5.78 15.29 -29.83
CA GLN A 69 4.48 14.64 -29.85
C GLN A 69 4.67 13.11 -29.82
N ALA A 70 4.11 12.44 -28.81
CA ALA A 70 4.08 10.97 -28.79
C ALA A 70 3.30 10.46 -30.02
N PRO A 71 3.79 9.44 -30.75
CA PRO A 71 3.05 8.92 -31.89
C PRO A 71 1.80 8.20 -31.41
N ASP A 72 0.66 8.73 -31.84
CA ASP A 72 -0.67 8.17 -31.66
C ASP A 72 -0.73 6.79 -32.35
N LYS A 73 -0.93 5.72 -31.57
CA LYS A 73 -1.05 4.36 -32.11
C LYS A 73 -2.52 4.06 -32.41
N LYS A 74 -2.83 3.92 -33.70
CA LYS A 74 -4.06 3.29 -34.20
C LYS A 74 -4.10 1.80 -33.90
#